data_AF-A0A7S2XCC2-F1
#
_entry.id   AF-A0A7S2XCC2-F1
#
_cell.length_a   1.000
_cell.length_b   1.000
_cell.length_c   1.000
_cell.angle_alpha   90.00
_cell.angle_beta   90.00
_cell.angle_gamma   90.00
#
_symmetry.space_group_name_H-M   'P 1'
#
loop_
_entity.id
_entity.type
_entity.pdbx_description
1 polymer ?
#
loop_
_entity_poly.entity_id
_entity_poly.type
_entity_poly.pdbx_seq_one_letter_code
_entity_poly.pdbx_strand_id
1 'polypeptide(L)'
;QQPPGAACGEKTTMRLAALGLCCLLSLAHGFWKERKSLSALHSRGGELLFEKQHEVHHAAISDGEEQDVLHRVAFGSCADQTIAQPFWATLLQDEVRPDLLILTGDNVYGDCTELECAHLQKAYNELEEMEGYAEVRNSMPIMAIPDDHDYGLDDCDATNPYKRVAKDIFLKAFNVSADDPRR
;
A
#
# COMPACT_ATOMS: atom_id res chain seq x y z
N GLN A 1 -3.89 30.94 5.64
CA GLN A 1 -5.33 31.27 5.70
C GLN A 1 -6.07 30.07 5.16
N GLN A 2 -6.89 29.41 5.98
CA GLN A 2 -7.74 28.32 5.50
C GLN A 2 -8.67 28.86 4.40
N PRO A 3 -8.82 28.19 3.26
CA PRO A 3 -9.76 28.61 2.25
C PRO A 3 -11.19 28.53 2.81
N PRO A 4 -12.02 29.57 2.61
CA PRO A 4 -13.37 29.60 3.18
C PRO A 4 -14.27 28.57 2.47
N GLY A 5 -14.82 27.62 3.23
CA GLY A 5 -15.92 26.77 2.77
C GLY A 5 -15.75 25.25 2.89
N ALA A 6 -14.65 24.75 3.47
CA ALA A 6 -14.53 23.32 3.77
C ALA A 6 -15.38 22.97 5.00
N ALA A 7 -16.52 22.30 4.77
CA ALA A 7 -17.33 21.75 5.86
C ALA A 7 -16.75 20.39 6.28
N CYS A 8 -15.55 20.42 6.85
CA CYS A 8 -15.00 19.25 7.51
C CYS A 8 -15.79 19.03 8.80
N GLY A 9 -16.14 17.78 9.09
CA GLY A 9 -16.95 17.44 10.26
C GLY A 9 -16.31 17.97 11.54
N GLU A 10 -17.10 18.63 12.40
CA GLU A 10 -16.64 18.92 13.76
C GLU A 10 -16.66 17.61 14.56
N LYS A 11 -15.49 17.17 15.08
CA LYS A 11 -15.39 16.07 16.03
C LYS A 11 -16.28 16.34 17.25
N THR A 12 -17.48 15.78 17.28
CA THR A 12 -18.22 15.63 18.54
C THR A 12 -17.49 14.56 19.33
N THR A 13 -16.53 14.98 20.15
CA THR A 13 -15.72 14.08 20.99
C THR A 13 -16.60 13.42 22.06
N MET A 14 -17.18 12.27 21.73
CA MET A 14 -17.71 11.35 22.72
C MET A 14 -16.53 10.50 23.20
N ARG A 15 -15.98 10.82 24.37
CA ARG A 15 -14.92 10.04 25.01
C ARG A 15 -15.44 8.63 25.33
N LEU A 16 -15.23 7.68 24.42
CA LEU A 16 -15.22 6.26 24.75
C LEU A 16 -13.77 5.84 24.97
N ALA A 17 -13.50 5.29 26.14
CA ALA A 17 -12.22 4.69 26.48
C ALA A 17 -11.96 3.52 25.51
N ALA A 18 -10.99 3.69 24.62
CA ALA A 18 -10.52 2.64 23.73
C ALA A 18 -9.74 1.61 24.54
N LEU A 19 -10.42 0.51 24.92
CA LEU A 19 -9.75 -0.74 25.20
C LEU A 19 -9.29 -1.31 23.85
N GLY A 20 -7.97 -1.42 23.70
CA GLY A 20 -7.32 -1.91 22.48
C GLY A 20 -7.88 -3.26 22.06
N LEU A 21 -8.41 -3.30 20.85
CA LEU A 21 -8.62 -4.53 20.08
C LEU A 21 -8.84 -4.12 18.62
N CYS A 22 -7.74 -3.84 17.92
CA CYS A 22 -7.76 -3.68 16.47
C CYS A 22 -6.60 -4.48 15.88
N CYS A 23 -6.75 -5.80 15.92
CA CYS A 23 -6.04 -6.77 15.07
C CYS A 23 -6.53 -8.16 15.46
N LEU A 24 -7.29 -8.79 14.56
CA LEU A 24 -7.35 -10.24 14.29
C LEU A 24 -8.66 -10.56 13.56
N LEU A 25 -8.54 -11.24 12.42
CA LEU A 25 -9.42 -12.23 11.78
C LEU A 25 -9.02 -12.27 10.28
N SER A 26 -8.72 -13.38 9.60
CA SER A 26 -8.91 -14.80 9.88
C SER A 26 -7.94 -15.64 9.02
N LEU A 27 -7.42 -16.74 9.57
CA LEU A 27 -6.77 -17.83 8.82
C LEU A 27 -7.84 -18.80 8.31
N ALA A 28 -7.99 -18.95 7.00
CA ALA A 28 -8.73 -20.07 6.42
C ALA A 28 -7.76 -21.20 6.06
N HIS A 29 -7.71 -22.23 6.89
CA HIS A 29 -7.04 -23.49 6.57
C HIS A 29 -7.95 -24.35 5.68
N GLY A 30 -7.49 -24.67 4.47
CA GLY A 30 -8.12 -25.63 3.57
C GLY A 30 -7.17 -26.78 3.25
N PHE A 31 -7.38 -27.92 3.92
CA PHE A 31 -6.79 -29.22 3.61
C PHE A 31 -7.14 -29.64 2.16
N TRP A 32 -6.14 -29.91 1.31
CA TRP A 32 -6.33 -30.85 0.21
C TRP A 32 -5.10 -31.72 -0.02
N LYS A 33 -5.38 -33.01 -0.23
CA LYS A 33 -4.45 -34.13 -0.13
C LYS A 33 -4.20 -34.71 -1.54
N GLU A 34 -2.91 -34.84 -1.88
CA GLU A 34 -2.28 -35.75 -2.85
C GLU A 34 -2.79 -35.84 -4.31
N ARG A 35 -1.85 -35.66 -5.25
CA ARG A 35 -1.44 -36.73 -6.19
C ARG A 35 -0.05 -36.50 -6.79
N LYS A 36 0.70 -37.61 -6.93
CA LYS A 36 2.03 -37.77 -7.53
C LYS A 36 1.95 -37.98 -9.06
N SER A 37 2.95 -37.51 -9.82
CA SER A 37 3.84 -38.29 -10.72
C SER A 37 4.72 -37.34 -11.56
N LEU A 38 6.07 -37.46 -11.51
CA LEU A 38 6.99 -38.01 -12.54
C LEU A 38 6.96 -37.25 -13.90
N SER A 39 8.04 -36.88 -14.59
CA SER A 39 9.50 -37.03 -14.42
C SER A 39 10.24 -36.32 -15.59
N ALA A 40 11.46 -35.82 -15.32
CA ALA A 40 12.63 -35.65 -16.20
C ALA A 40 12.63 -34.62 -17.37
N LEU A 41 13.67 -33.77 -17.45
CA LEU A 41 14.81 -33.95 -18.38
C LEU A 41 15.98 -32.95 -18.12
N HIS A 42 17.16 -33.54 -17.94
CA HIS A 42 18.54 -33.18 -18.33
C HIS A 42 19.14 -31.74 -18.30
N SER A 43 20.45 -31.79 -18.05
CA SER A 43 21.43 -30.77 -17.70
C SER A 43 21.81 -29.77 -18.80
N ARG A 44 22.35 -28.61 -18.36
CA ARG A 44 23.75 -28.21 -18.59
C ARG A 44 24.06 -26.90 -17.85
N GLY A 45 25.27 -26.84 -17.29
CA GLY A 45 25.78 -25.68 -16.58
C GLY A 45 25.94 -24.46 -17.47
N GLY A 46 25.74 -23.31 -16.83
CA GLY A 46 25.99 -21.97 -17.36
C GLY A 46 25.81 -20.99 -16.21
N GLU A 47 26.92 -20.57 -15.64
CA GLU A 47 26.97 -19.44 -14.70
C GLU A 47 26.64 -18.18 -15.50
N LEU A 48 25.46 -17.60 -15.26
CA LEU A 48 25.03 -16.34 -15.87
C LEU A 48 25.04 -15.27 -14.79
N LEU A 49 26.06 -14.42 -14.88
CA LEU A 49 26.14 -13.15 -14.17
C LEU A 49 24.92 -12.31 -14.57
N PHE A 50 24.04 -12.04 -13.62
CA PHE A 50 22.89 -11.15 -13.81
C PHE A 50 23.37 -9.70 -13.77
N GLU A 51 23.62 -9.11 -14.92
CA GLU A 51 23.62 -7.67 -15.10
C GLU A 51 22.20 -7.26 -15.51
N LYS A 52 21.37 -6.85 -14.53
CA LYS A 52 20.02 -6.33 -14.81
C LYS A 52 20.13 -4.94 -15.43
N GLN A 53 20.10 -4.87 -16.75
CA GLN A 53 19.71 -3.66 -17.45
C GLN A 53 18.18 -3.60 -17.49
N HIS A 54 17.61 -2.52 -16.94
CA HIS A 54 16.20 -2.22 -17.04
C HIS A 54 15.88 -1.79 -18.48
N GLU A 55 15.14 -2.61 -19.22
CA GLU A 55 14.42 -2.18 -20.43
C GLU A 55 12.92 -2.06 -20.14
N VAL A 56 12.35 -0.99 -20.66
CA VAL A 56 10.97 -0.56 -20.45
C VAL A 56 10.09 -1.29 -21.47
N HIS A 57 9.29 -2.27 -21.02
CA HIS A 57 8.35 -2.96 -21.90
C HIS A 57 7.11 -2.09 -22.13
N HIS A 58 7.01 -1.49 -23.33
CA HIS A 58 5.72 -1.08 -23.90
C HIS A 58 4.97 -2.36 -24.26
N ALA A 59 4.05 -2.80 -23.42
CA ALA A 59 3.28 -4.02 -23.66
C ALA A 59 2.24 -3.78 -24.77
N ALA A 60 2.52 -4.30 -25.96
CA ALA A 60 1.47 -4.79 -26.84
C ALA A 60 0.85 -6.03 -26.16
N ILE A 61 -0.48 -6.05 -26.00
CA ILE A 61 -1.18 -7.16 -25.37
C ILE A 61 -1.00 -8.42 -26.24
N SER A 62 -0.24 -9.39 -25.74
CA SER A 62 -0.23 -10.76 -26.28
C SER A 62 -1.25 -11.61 -25.53
N ASP A 63 -2.17 -12.22 -26.27
CA ASP A 63 -3.21 -13.15 -25.80
C ASP A 63 -2.63 -14.49 -25.30
N GLY A 64 -1.81 -14.45 -24.24
CA GLY A 64 -1.15 -15.66 -23.73
C GLY A 64 -0.36 -15.50 -22.43
N GLU A 65 -0.56 -14.43 -21.65
CA GLU A 65 0.00 -14.35 -20.30
C GLU A 65 -0.78 -15.31 -19.39
N GLU A 66 -0.10 -16.31 -18.84
CA GLU A 66 -0.60 -17.13 -17.75
C GLU A 66 -0.89 -16.19 -16.57
N GLN A 67 -2.16 -15.94 -16.29
CA GLN A 67 -2.58 -15.06 -15.20
C GLN A 67 -2.21 -15.73 -13.88
N ASP A 68 -1.19 -15.21 -13.21
CA ASP A 68 -0.84 -15.65 -11.86
C ASP A 68 -2.08 -15.52 -10.94
N VAL A 69 -2.55 -16.66 -10.44
CA VAL A 69 -3.69 -16.71 -9.53
C VAL A 69 -3.21 -16.24 -8.16
N LEU A 70 -3.80 -15.16 -7.65
CA LEU A 70 -3.57 -14.72 -6.28
C LEU A 70 -4.14 -15.76 -5.30
N HIS A 71 -3.30 -16.26 -4.41
CA HIS A 71 -3.66 -17.22 -3.36
C HIS A 71 -3.84 -16.56 -1.99
N ARG A 72 -3.13 -15.45 -1.74
CA ARG A 72 -3.19 -14.70 -0.49
C ARG A 72 -3.21 -13.19 -0.73
N VAL A 73 -4.29 -12.55 -0.30
CA VAL A 73 -4.42 -11.09 -0.30
C VAL A 73 -4.46 -10.61 1.15
N ALA A 74 -3.61 -9.65 1.50
CA ALA A 74 -3.62 -8.99 2.79
C ALA A 74 -4.26 -7.61 2.68
N PHE A 75 -4.92 -7.17 3.75
CA PHE A 75 -5.50 -5.84 3.86
C PHE A 75 -4.90 -5.13 5.07
N GLY A 76 -4.59 -3.84 4.94
CA GLY A 76 -4.07 -3.00 6.01
C GLY A 76 -4.68 -1.60 5.99
N SER A 77 -4.67 -0.92 7.13
CA SER A 77 -5.07 0.48 7.30
C SER A 77 -4.42 1.05 8.57
N CYS A 78 -4.57 2.35 8.80
CA CYS A 78 -4.18 3.03 10.03
C CYS A 78 -2.68 2.88 10.36
N ALA A 79 -1.83 3.05 9.34
CA ALA A 79 -0.39 2.95 9.44
C ALA A 79 0.24 4.29 9.85
N ASP A 80 -0.04 4.74 11.08
CA ASP A 80 0.59 5.93 11.68
C ASP A 80 2.12 5.79 11.72
N GLN A 81 2.77 6.52 10.81
CA GLN A 81 4.21 6.50 10.58
C GLN A 81 5.01 7.01 11.79
N THR A 82 4.35 7.65 12.76
CA THR A 82 5.00 8.16 13.98
C THR A 82 5.15 7.10 15.07
N ILE A 83 4.54 5.92 14.92
CA ILE A 83 4.62 4.81 15.86
C ILE A 83 5.32 3.59 15.24
N ALA A 84 5.81 2.68 16.09
CA ALA A 84 6.45 1.45 15.61
C ALA A 84 5.44 0.55 14.89
N GLN A 85 5.80 0.10 13.68
CA GLN A 85 4.97 -0.76 12.83
C GLN A 85 5.62 -2.14 12.61
N PRO A 86 5.67 -3.01 13.63
CA PRO A 86 6.32 -4.32 13.54
C PRO A 86 5.61 -5.30 12.58
N PHE A 87 4.37 -4.98 12.17
CA PHE A 87 3.60 -5.80 11.25
C PHE A 87 4.21 -5.84 9.84
N TRP A 88 5.00 -4.85 9.42
CA TRP A 88 5.73 -4.92 8.15
C TRP A 88 6.67 -6.12 8.10
N ALA A 89 7.43 -6.35 9.17
CA ALA A 89 8.31 -7.51 9.28
C ALA A 89 7.54 -8.84 9.27
N THR A 90 6.29 -8.83 9.76
CA THR A 90 5.43 -10.03 9.72
C THR A 90 4.99 -10.35 8.29
N LEU A 91 4.70 -9.34 7.47
CA LEU A 91 4.33 -9.52 6.06
C LEU A 91 5.47 -10.09 5.20
N LEU A 92 6.72 -10.04 5.68
CA LEU A 92 7.88 -10.58 4.99
C LEU A 92 8.16 -12.06 5.30
N GLN A 93 7.50 -12.65 6.30
CA GLN A 93 7.67 -14.06 6.67
C GLN A 93 6.99 -14.98 5.65
N ASP A 94 7.65 -16.05 5.21
CA ASP A 94 7.15 -16.98 4.18
C ASP A 94 5.77 -17.56 4.52
N GLU A 95 5.47 -17.78 5.79
CA GLU A 95 4.19 -18.33 6.23
C GLU A 95 3.03 -17.33 6.12
N VAL A 96 3.33 -16.02 6.09
CA VAL A 96 2.35 -14.92 6.11
C VAL A 96 2.32 -14.13 4.81
N ARG A 97 3.45 -14.10 4.06
CA ARG A 97 3.70 -13.28 2.89
C ARG A 97 2.53 -13.31 1.89
N PRO A 98 1.86 -12.17 1.63
CA PRO A 98 0.78 -12.11 0.65
C PRO A 98 1.33 -11.99 -0.78
N ASP A 99 0.52 -12.45 -1.74
CA ASP A 99 0.75 -12.20 -3.16
C ASP A 99 0.39 -10.76 -3.53
N LEU A 100 -0.52 -10.14 -2.76
CA LEU A 100 -0.93 -8.74 -2.91
C LEU A 100 -1.27 -8.14 -1.54
N LEU A 101 -0.71 -6.96 -1.26
CA LEU A 101 -1.12 -6.12 -0.15
C LEU A 101 -2.05 -5.00 -0.65
N ILE A 102 -3.21 -4.86 -0.02
CA ILE A 102 -4.14 -3.77 -0.26
C ILE A 102 -4.17 -2.87 0.98
N LEU A 103 -3.66 -1.66 0.86
CA LEU A 103 -3.83 -0.63 1.87
C LEU A 103 -5.14 0.11 1.64
N THR A 104 -5.97 0.15 2.66
CA THR A 104 -7.41 0.47 2.54
C THR A 104 -7.78 1.85 3.06
N GLY A 105 -6.79 2.68 3.38
CA GLY A 105 -7.01 3.98 4.01
C GLY A 105 -6.10 4.21 5.20
N ASP A 106 -6.03 5.46 5.66
CA ASP A 106 -5.12 5.91 6.72
C ASP A 106 -3.71 5.33 6.52
N ASN A 107 -3.19 5.48 5.30
CA ASN A 107 -1.89 4.92 4.95
C ASN A 107 -0.76 5.64 5.70
N VAL A 108 -0.98 6.92 5.98
CA VAL A 108 -0.20 7.77 6.87
C VAL A 108 -1.14 8.76 7.58
N TYR A 109 -0.67 9.38 8.66
CA TYR A 109 -1.38 10.46 9.36
C TYR A 109 -0.67 11.78 9.09
N GLY A 110 -1.14 12.51 8.07
CA GLY A 110 -0.41 13.61 7.46
C GLY A 110 -1.27 14.84 7.14
N ASP A 111 -2.27 15.16 7.97
CA ASP A 111 -3.27 16.19 7.67
C ASP A 111 -2.69 17.49 7.10
N CYS A 112 -3.29 17.95 6.00
CA CYS A 112 -2.89 19.20 5.37
C CYS A 112 -3.36 20.40 6.20
N THR A 113 -2.42 21.12 6.81
CA THR A 113 -2.72 22.39 7.50
C THR A 113 -2.42 23.64 6.64
N GLU A 114 -1.88 23.42 5.44
CA GLU A 114 -1.42 24.46 4.51
C GLU A 114 -1.59 24.02 3.04
N LEU A 115 -1.57 24.99 2.13
CA LEU A 115 -1.86 24.78 0.69
C LEU A 115 -0.96 23.73 0.03
N GLU A 116 0.30 23.61 0.48
CA GLU A 116 1.28 22.69 -0.10
C GLU A 116 1.25 21.29 0.54
N CYS A 117 0.45 21.06 1.59
CA CYS A 117 0.39 19.76 2.29
C CYS A 117 1.77 19.20 2.68
N ALA A 118 2.66 20.04 3.21
CA ALA A 118 4.01 19.64 3.54
C ALA A 118 4.03 18.56 4.64
N HIS A 119 3.06 18.58 5.56
CA HIS A 119 2.88 17.51 6.54
C HIS A 119 2.55 16.16 5.89
N LEU A 120 1.66 16.13 4.90
CA LEU A 120 1.33 14.90 4.18
C LEU A 120 2.52 14.35 3.41
N GLN A 121 3.25 15.21 2.71
CA GLN A 121 4.47 14.80 2.00
C GLN A 121 5.53 14.26 2.97
N LYS A 122 5.68 14.88 4.15
CA LYS A 122 6.58 14.40 5.21
C LYS A 122 6.13 13.04 5.75
N ALA A 123 4.84 12.85 5.99
CA ALA A 123 4.28 11.59 6.50
C ALA A 123 4.56 10.42 5.54
N TYR A 124 4.37 10.63 4.23
CA TYR A 124 4.73 9.62 3.22
C TYR A 124 6.23 9.35 3.14
N ASN A 125 7.08 10.38 3.26
CA ASN A 125 8.52 10.19 3.29
C ASN A 125 8.95 9.37 4.52
N GLU A 126 8.38 9.66 5.69
CA GLU A 126 8.64 8.92 6.93
C GLU A 126 8.24 7.44 6.78
N LEU A 127 7.09 7.16 6.18
CA LEU A 127 6.68 5.78 5.86
C LEU A 127 7.67 5.10 4.92
N GLU A 128 8.11 5.77 3.84
CA GLU A 128 9.11 5.24 2.91
C GLU A 128 10.48 4.97 3.55
N GLU A 129 10.84 5.75 4.57
CA GLU A 129 12.08 5.58 5.34
C GLU A 129 12.01 4.42 6.36
N MET A 130 10.82 3.87 6.64
CA MET A 130 10.69 2.70 7.52
C MET A 130 11.23 1.46 6.81
N GLU A 131 12.32 0.88 7.35
CA GLU A 131 13.00 -0.29 6.78
C GLU A 131 12.03 -1.43 6.40
N GLY A 132 11.10 -1.78 7.31
CA GLY A 132 10.11 -2.82 7.04
C GLY A 132 9.15 -2.50 5.89
N TYR A 133 8.65 -1.25 5.82
CA TYR A 133 7.77 -0.84 4.72
C TYR A 133 8.53 -0.78 3.40
N ALA A 134 9.75 -0.24 3.39
CA ALA A 134 10.60 -0.20 2.22
C ALA A 134 10.87 -1.60 1.65
N GLU A 135 11.13 -2.59 2.51
CA GLU A 135 11.32 -3.99 2.09
C GLU A 135 10.03 -4.63 1.57
N VAL A 136 8.88 -4.38 2.21
CA VAL A 136 7.57 -4.82 1.72
C VAL A 136 7.32 -4.23 0.33
N ARG A 137 7.46 -2.91 0.17
CA ARG A 137 7.27 -2.19 -1.09
C ARG A 137 8.17 -2.68 -2.22
N ASN A 138 9.39 -3.09 -1.91
CA ASN A 138 10.34 -3.59 -2.91
C ASN A 138 10.11 -5.06 -3.29
N SER A 139 9.34 -5.82 -2.50
CA SER A 139 9.29 -7.27 -2.62
C SER A 139 7.91 -7.83 -2.98
N MET A 140 6.82 -7.07 -2.83
CA MET A 140 5.47 -7.50 -3.21
C MET A 140 4.65 -6.33 -3.79
N PRO A 141 3.64 -6.61 -4.63
CA PRO A 141 2.78 -5.58 -5.14
C PRO A 141 1.91 -4.98 -4.02
N ILE A 142 1.79 -3.65 -4.04
CA ILE A 142 0.93 -2.88 -3.15
C ILE A 142 -0.11 -2.14 -3.99
N MET A 143 -1.38 -2.29 -3.64
CA MET A 143 -2.45 -1.39 -4.06
C MET A 143 -2.89 -0.55 -2.88
N ALA A 144 -3.24 0.71 -3.12
CA ALA A 144 -3.70 1.60 -2.07
C ALA A 144 -4.89 2.44 -2.53
N ILE A 145 -5.77 2.75 -1.58
CA ILE A 145 -6.78 3.82 -1.68
C ILE A 145 -6.55 4.83 -0.56
N PRO A 146 -6.82 6.12 -0.78
CA PRO A 146 -6.72 7.13 0.27
C PRO A 146 -7.93 7.05 1.21
N ASP A 147 -7.72 7.40 2.49
CA ASP A 147 -8.78 7.87 3.40
C ASP A 147 -8.59 9.35 3.73
N ASP A 148 -9.36 9.92 4.66
CA ASP A 148 -9.34 11.34 5.01
C ASP A 148 -7.95 11.87 5.40
N HIS A 149 -7.18 11.12 6.19
CA HIS A 149 -5.79 11.45 6.56
C HIS A 149 -4.81 11.44 5.37
N ASP A 150 -5.14 10.75 4.28
CA ASP A 150 -4.41 10.78 3.00
C ASP A 150 -4.97 11.82 2.02
N TYR A 151 -6.16 12.36 2.29
CA TYR A 151 -6.98 13.15 1.37
C TYR A 151 -7.03 14.64 1.70
N GLY A 152 -6.43 15.06 2.81
CA GLY A 152 -6.21 16.47 3.13
C GLY A 152 -6.39 16.75 4.61
N LEU A 153 -7.36 17.59 4.96
CA LEU A 153 -7.83 17.72 6.33
C LEU A 153 -8.63 16.46 6.76
N ASP A 154 -8.43 16.08 8.01
CA ASP A 154 -9.18 15.09 8.80
C ASP A 154 -10.70 15.38 8.81
N ASP A 155 -11.52 14.32 8.80
CA ASP A 155 -12.99 14.35 8.80
C ASP A 155 -13.62 15.18 7.64
N CYS A 156 -12.95 15.31 6.51
CA CYS A 156 -13.49 16.02 5.34
C CYS A 156 -13.91 15.07 4.22
N ASP A 157 -14.92 15.49 3.48
CA ASP A 157 -15.42 14.76 2.33
C ASP A 157 -14.87 15.32 1.01
N ALA A 158 -15.63 15.17 -0.09
CA ALA A 158 -15.31 15.72 -1.40
C ALA A 158 -15.12 17.26 -1.41
N THR A 159 -15.50 17.99 -0.36
CA THR A 159 -15.28 19.44 -0.22
C THR A 159 -13.92 19.81 0.37
N ASN A 160 -13.09 18.82 0.73
CA ASN A 160 -11.75 19.04 1.25
C ASN A 160 -10.94 19.98 0.34
N PRO A 161 -10.42 21.11 0.87
CA PRO A 161 -9.81 22.15 0.05
C PRO A 161 -8.43 21.73 -0.46
N TYR A 162 -7.81 20.73 0.18
CA TYR A 162 -6.49 20.24 -0.15
C TYR A 162 -6.52 18.99 -1.03
N LYS A 163 -7.71 18.43 -1.32
CA LYS A 163 -7.89 17.15 -2.04
C LYS A 163 -7.07 17.02 -3.32
N ARG A 164 -6.86 18.10 -4.05
CA ARG A 164 -6.08 18.07 -5.31
C ARG A 164 -4.60 17.83 -5.02
N VAL A 165 -4.03 18.60 -4.09
CA VAL A 165 -2.63 18.48 -3.71
C VAL A 165 -2.40 17.14 -2.98
N ALA A 166 -3.31 16.76 -2.09
CA ALA A 166 -3.27 15.48 -1.40
C ALA A 166 -3.32 14.29 -2.38
N LYS A 167 -4.22 14.31 -3.37
CA LYS A 167 -4.27 13.30 -4.45
C LYS A 167 -2.93 13.18 -5.19
N ASP A 168 -2.30 14.30 -5.53
CA ASP A 168 -1.04 14.29 -6.27
C ASP A 168 0.10 13.68 -5.44
N ILE A 169 0.17 14.02 -4.15
CA ILE A 169 1.10 13.44 -3.18
C ILE A 169 0.84 11.94 -3.04
N PHE A 170 -0.40 11.51 -2.76
CA PHE A 170 -0.79 10.11 -2.63
C PHE A 170 -0.36 9.29 -3.84
N LEU A 171 -0.78 9.72 -5.04
CA LEU A 171 -0.48 8.99 -6.25
C LEU A 171 1.05 8.93 -6.48
N LYS A 172 1.80 9.98 -6.11
CA LYS A 172 3.28 10.01 -6.20
C LYS A 172 3.91 9.02 -5.21
N ALA A 173 3.43 9.00 -3.97
CA ALA A 173 3.87 8.07 -2.94
C ALA A 173 3.60 6.59 -3.30
N PHE A 174 2.65 6.30 -4.19
CA PHE A 174 2.41 4.96 -4.73
C PHE A 174 2.97 4.73 -6.14
N ASN A 175 3.91 5.57 -6.60
CA ASN A 175 4.58 5.43 -7.91
C ASN A 175 3.61 5.29 -9.09
N VAL A 176 2.41 5.89 -9.00
CA VAL A 176 1.45 5.88 -10.11
C VAL A 176 2.05 6.65 -11.29
N SER A 177 2.01 6.09 -12.50
CA SER A 177 2.56 6.71 -13.70
C SER A 177 2.08 8.16 -13.88
N ALA A 178 2.92 9.02 -14.46
CA ALA A 178 2.55 10.39 -14.82
C ALA A 178 1.45 10.42 -15.92
N ASP A 179 1.37 9.37 -16.74
CA ASP A 179 0.37 9.22 -17.82
C ASP A 179 -0.93 8.53 -17.34
N ASP A 180 -1.03 8.18 -16.05
CA ASP A 180 -2.25 7.58 -15.50
C ASP A 180 -3.40 8.59 -15.51
N PRO A 181 -4.61 8.22 -15.96
CA PRO A 181 -5.75 9.15 -16.06
C PRO A 181 -6.18 9.78 -14.72
N ARG A 182 -5.69 9.25 -13.59
CA ARG A 182 -5.90 9.81 -12.25
C ARG A 182 -4.99 11.01 -11.95
N ARG A 183 -3.89 11.21 -12.70
CA ARG A 183 -2.98 12.37 -12.55
C ARG A 183 -3.63 13.65 -13.03
#